data_AF-A0A0W0SU48-F1
#
_entry.id   AF-A0A0W0SU48-F1
#
_cell.length_a   1.000
_cell.length_b   1.000
_cell.length_c   1.000
_cell.angle_alpha   90.00
_cell.angle_beta   90.00
_cell.angle_gamma   90.00
#
_symmetry.space_group_name_H-M   'P 1'
#
loop_
_entity.id
_entity.type
_entity.pdbx_description
1 polymer ?
#
loop_
_entity_poly.entity_id
_entity_poly.type
_entity_poly.pdbx_seq_one_letter_code
_entity_poly.pdbx_strand_id
1 'polypeptide(L)'
;MYAKLLKGLTIKPYPTVTSKSYNDLFCFKRPYYSTSKALSFDANAVGNGTFLHSFMRDFGHLKEFHELVQKTPGETLVTMARTTNDEGDTPLDLIARNLNCTYYDKRELYSQFNELIKKHQKIKPLTGLVSMDHTSKEYDPHLDKELKENLELACSVMNSLRSVVKYSDTHPDLNHLSEKEKKRVTNRISDLRVACTDEKPELALSLCTKFAAGNCHDLSLAAIRLLQIKARRRLFANILEIENGDHVFVVFGSSPLPRPNQYSQKQTKFVFLDVWLGTFGKFYQDDLIKNLGNRKQYPLSVGIAMNVITSFNPNYHRLKIIETYEISNTQESELHDESETNMTSSFYKS
;
A
#
# COMPACT_ATOMS: atom_id res chain seq x y z
N MET A 1 6.13 -45.86 -5.02
CA MET A 1 4.67 -46.11 -5.11
C MET A 1 3.93 -44.87 -5.63
N TYR A 2 4.39 -44.25 -6.74
CA TYR A 2 3.79 -43.05 -7.36
C TYR A 2 4.10 -42.97 -8.88
N ALA A 3 4.13 -44.11 -9.57
CA ALA A 3 4.49 -44.18 -11.00
C ALA A 3 3.41 -44.86 -11.88
N LYS A 4 2.14 -44.89 -11.42
CA LYS A 4 1.06 -45.64 -12.09
C LYS A 4 -0.23 -44.84 -12.34
N LEU A 5 -0.14 -43.52 -12.47
CA LEU A 5 -1.31 -42.65 -12.63
C LEU A 5 -1.29 -41.74 -13.87
N LEU A 6 -0.64 -42.15 -14.96
CA LEU A 6 -0.69 -41.42 -16.24
C LEU A 6 -0.74 -42.37 -17.46
N LYS A 7 -1.70 -43.30 -17.47
CA LYS A 7 -2.12 -44.01 -18.69
C LYS A 7 -3.61 -43.76 -18.91
N GLY A 8 -3.94 -42.84 -19.81
CA GLY A 8 -5.34 -42.57 -20.19
C GLY A 8 -5.63 -41.20 -20.80
N LEU A 9 -4.72 -40.22 -20.72
CA LEU A 9 -4.96 -38.89 -21.31
C LEU A 9 -4.65 -38.90 -22.82
N THR A 10 -5.69 -39.08 -23.63
CA THR A 10 -5.66 -38.81 -25.07
C THR A 10 -5.76 -37.29 -25.26
N ILE A 11 -4.62 -36.64 -25.52
CA ILE A 11 -4.59 -35.22 -25.87
C ILE A 11 -5.07 -35.10 -27.32
N LYS A 12 -6.26 -34.53 -27.53
CA LYS A 12 -6.70 -34.11 -28.87
C LYS A 12 -5.88 -32.89 -29.30
N PRO A 13 -5.30 -32.87 -30.51
CA PRO A 13 -4.60 -31.69 -31.00
C PRO A 13 -5.61 -30.53 -31.18
N TYR A 14 -5.20 -29.34 -30.77
CA TYR A 14 -5.91 -28.10 -31.06
C TYR A 14 -6.02 -27.92 -32.59
N PRO A 15 -7.17 -27.44 -33.10
CA PRO A 15 -7.30 -27.16 -34.53
C PRO A 15 -6.32 -26.05 -34.91
N THR A 16 -5.44 -26.36 -35.86
CA THR A 16 -4.57 -25.42 -36.54
C THR A 16 -5.44 -24.43 -37.30
N VAL A 17 -5.56 -23.20 -36.80
CA VAL A 17 -6.20 -22.10 -37.54
C VAL A 17 -5.27 -21.73 -38.68
N THR A 18 -5.71 -22.02 -39.90
CA THR A 18 -5.00 -21.67 -41.13
C THR A 18 -5.13 -20.16 -41.38
N SER A 19 -3.99 -19.54 -41.69
CA SER A 19 -3.81 -18.13 -41.95
C SER A 19 -4.50 -17.69 -43.25
N LYS A 20 -5.78 -17.33 -43.21
CA LYS A 20 -6.42 -16.53 -44.26
C LYS A 20 -7.39 -15.50 -43.67
N SER A 21 -7.16 -14.25 -44.08
CA SER A 21 -7.90 -12.99 -43.86
C SER A 21 -7.98 -12.44 -42.42
N TYR A 22 -6.92 -11.70 -42.02
CA TYR A 22 -6.96 -10.75 -40.89
C TYR A 22 -6.58 -9.31 -41.31
N ASN A 23 -6.65 -9.00 -42.62
CA ASN A 23 -6.22 -7.69 -43.14
C ASN A 23 -7.35 -6.67 -43.37
N ASP A 24 -8.62 -7.02 -43.16
CA ASP A 24 -9.74 -6.13 -43.56
C ASP A 24 -10.60 -5.59 -42.39
N LEU A 25 -10.16 -5.68 -41.12
CA LEU A 25 -11.01 -5.27 -39.98
C LEU A 25 -10.40 -4.32 -38.94
N PHE A 26 -9.19 -3.80 -39.13
CA PHE A 26 -8.64 -2.77 -38.22
C PHE A 26 -7.89 -1.66 -38.96
N CYS A 27 -8.60 -0.91 -39.80
CA CYS A 27 -8.20 0.46 -40.11
C CYS A 27 -8.73 1.42 -39.03
N PHE A 28 -8.19 1.34 -37.80
CA PHE A 28 -8.21 2.52 -36.94
C PHE A 28 -7.28 3.55 -37.58
N LYS A 29 -7.88 4.58 -38.19
CA LYS A 29 -7.14 5.80 -38.53
C LYS A 29 -6.46 6.28 -37.24
N ARG A 30 -5.12 6.22 -37.19
CA ARG A 30 -4.33 6.86 -36.14
C ARG A 30 -4.78 8.32 -36.05
N PRO A 31 -5.24 8.82 -34.90
CA PRO A 31 -5.44 10.25 -34.76
C PRO A 31 -4.07 10.92 -34.94
N TYR A 32 -3.90 11.63 -36.05
CA TYR A 32 -2.81 12.58 -36.21
C TYR A 32 -3.00 13.64 -35.12
N TYR A 33 -2.23 13.56 -34.04
CA TYR A 33 -2.15 14.64 -33.07
C TYR A 33 -1.53 15.85 -33.76
N SER A 34 -2.38 16.79 -34.19
CA SER A 34 -1.98 18.09 -34.71
C SER A 34 -1.11 18.79 -33.67
N THR A 35 0.16 19.02 -34.01
CA THR A 35 1.23 19.55 -33.15
C THR A 35 1.06 21.02 -32.71
N SER A 36 -0.13 21.61 -32.85
CA SER A 36 -0.34 23.05 -32.69
C SER A 36 -1.41 23.48 -31.69
N LYS A 37 -2.13 22.56 -31.03
CA LYS A 37 -2.94 22.92 -29.85
C LYS A 37 -2.11 22.69 -28.61
N ALA A 38 -1.92 23.75 -27.81
CA ALA A 38 -1.41 23.64 -26.45
C ALA A 38 -2.28 22.64 -25.69
N LEU A 39 -1.81 21.39 -25.60
CA LEU A 39 -2.43 20.35 -24.80
C LEU A 39 -2.23 20.77 -23.35
N SER A 40 -3.30 21.20 -22.69
CA SER A 40 -3.32 21.29 -21.24
C SER A 40 -3.27 19.86 -20.70
N PHE A 41 -2.10 19.44 -20.20
CA PHE A 41 -1.91 18.16 -19.56
C PHE A 41 -2.55 18.20 -18.17
N ASP A 42 -3.84 17.89 -18.12
CA ASP A 42 -4.57 17.77 -16.88
C ASP A 42 -4.35 16.37 -16.28
N ALA A 43 -4.08 16.31 -14.97
CA ALA A 43 -4.02 15.04 -14.23
C ALA A 43 -5.41 14.44 -13.99
N ASN A 44 -6.48 15.20 -14.28
CA ASN A 44 -7.85 14.75 -14.16
C ASN A 44 -8.17 13.54 -15.06
N ALA A 45 -9.17 12.77 -14.63
CA ALA A 45 -9.58 11.55 -15.30
C ALA A 45 -10.03 11.81 -16.75
N VAL A 46 -9.41 11.10 -17.70
CA VAL A 46 -9.83 10.95 -19.08
C VAL A 46 -10.42 9.54 -19.22
N GLY A 47 -11.74 9.42 -19.08
CA GLY A 47 -12.43 8.13 -19.13
C GLY A 47 -11.99 7.20 -18.00
N ASN A 48 -11.46 6.02 -18.36
CA ASN A 48 -11.03 4.98 -17.41
C ASN A 48 -9.73 5.34 -16.65
N GLY A 49 -8.99 6.40 -16.99
CA GLY A 49 -7.71 6.68 -16.34
C GLY A 49 -7.23 8.11 -16.50
N THR A 50 -5.94 8.33 -16.47
CA THR A 50 -5.31 9.65 -16.76
C THR A 50 -4.93 9.77 -18.23
N PHE A 51 -4.60 10.97 -18.70
CA PHE A 51 -4.03 11.18 -20.04
C PHE A 51 -2.85 10.23 -20.32
N LEU A 52 -2.01 9.97 -19.32
CA LEU A 52 -0.86 9.08 -19.46
C LEU A 52 -1.25 7.62 -19.75
N HIS A 53 -2.43 7.16 -19.29
CA HIS A 53 -2.93 5.82 -19.64
C HIS A 53 -3.24 5.74 -21.13
N SER A 54 -3.98 6.72 -21.66
CA SER A 54 -4.30 6.81 -23.09
C SER A 54 -3.03 6.91 -23.93
N PHE A 55 -2.10 7.77 -23.51
CA PHE A 55 -0.80 7.92 -24.16
C PHE A 55 -0.03 6.59 -24.20
N MET A 56 0.05 5.84 -23.09
CA MET A 56 0.80 4.59 -23.05
C MET A 56 0.16 3.43 -23.80
N ARG A 57 -1.17 3.44 -23.91
CA ARG A 57 -1.91 2.46 -24.72
C ARG A 57 -1.61 2.60 -26.21
N ASP A 58 -1.52 3.84 -26.68
CA ASP A 58 -1.29 4.16 -28.09
C ASP A 58 0.19 4.45 -28.40
N PHE A 59 1.06 4.32 -27.40
CA PHE A 59 2.46 4.72 -27.50
C PHE A 59 3.19 3.98 -28.63
N GLY A 60 3.82 4.77 -29.51
CA GLY A 60 4.55 4.28 -30.67
C GLY A 60 6.06 4.54 -30.62
N HIS A 61 6.51 5.66 -30.04
CA HIS A 61 7.91 6.09 -30.13
C HIS A 61 8.43 6.84 -28.89
N LEU A 62 9.66 6.51 -28.44
CA LEU A 62 10.33 7.14 -27.28
C LEU A 62 10.39 8.67 -27.35
N LYS A 63 10.56 9.24 -28.54
CA LYS A 63 10.62 10.69 -28.75
C LYS A 63 9.36 11.39 -28.21
N GLU A 64 8.18 10.80 -28.42
CA GLU A 64 6.91 11.37 -27.96
C GLU A 64 6.85 11.40 -26.42
N PHE A 65 7.40 10.38 -25.77
CA PHE A 65 7.47 10.35 -24.30
C PHE A 65 8.45 11.39 -23.77
N HIS A 66 9.62 11.57 -24.40
CA HIS A 66 10.56 12.63 -24.02
C HIS A 66 9.92 14.02 -24.12
N GLU A 67 9.18 14.29 -25.19
CA GLU A 67 8.45 15.55 -25.34
C GLU A 67 7.38 15.72 -24.26
N LEU A 68 6.67 14.65 -23.89
CA LEU A 68 5.69 14.66 -22.80
C LEU A 68 6.35 14.99 -21.45
N VAL A 69 7.48 14.36 -21.15
CA VAL A 69 8.26 14.60 -19.92
C VAL A 69 8.75 16.05 -19.85
N GLN A 70 9.17 16.64 -20.96
CA GLN A 70 9.63 18.02 -21.01
C GLN A 70 8.50 19.04 -20.83
N LYS A 71 7.29 18.74 -21.31
CA LYS A 71 6.14 19.66 -21.30
C LYS A 71 5.26 19.52 -20.04
N THR A 72 5.43 18.45 -19.27
CA THR A 72 4.59 18.16 -18.10
C THR A 72 5.38 18.39 -16.81
N PRO A 73 4.84 19.13 -15.82
CA PRO A 73 5.48 19.21 -14.50
C PRO A 73 5.72 17.81 -13.91
N GLY A 74 6.92 17.58 -13.37
CA GLY A 74 7.32 16.26 -12.88
C GLY A 74 6.38 15.68 -11.81
N GLU A 75 5.82 16.53 -10.94
CA GLU A 75 4.83 16.11 -9.93
C GLU A 75 3.54 15.60 -10.57
N THR A 76 3.00 16.32 -11.55
CA THR A 76 1.81 15.92 -12.33
C THR A 76 2.05 14.60 -13.03
N LEU A 77 3.21 14.44 -13.66
CA LEU A 77 3.57 13.22 -14.38
C LEU A 77 3.69 12.02 -13.44
N VAL A 78 4.32 12.18 -12.27
CA VAL A 78 4.42 11.12 -11.26
C VAL A 78 3.06 10.76 -10.68
N THR A 79 2.18 11.73 -10.44
CA THR A 79 0.79 11.45 -10.03
C THR A 79 0.10 10.58 -11.08
N MET A 80 0.14 10.99 -12.36
CA MET A 80 -0.45 10.20 -13.45
C MET A 80 0.15 8.80 -13.60
N ALA A 81 1.46 8.66 -13.42
CA ALA A 81 2.19 7.38 -13.51
C ALA A 81 1.82 6.39 -12.41
N ARG A 82 1.37 6.90 -11.26
CA ARG A 82 0.97 6.11 -10.10
C ARG A 82 -0.54 5.86 -10.06
N THR A 83 -1.33 6.55 -10.88
CA THR A 83 -2.77 6.35 -10.92
C THR A 83 -3.10 4.97 -11.46
N THR A 84 -4.02 4.28 -10.78
CA THR A 84 -4.58 2.99 -11.20
C THR A 84 -5.93 3.24 -11.89
N ASN A 85 -6.10 2.77 -13.12
CA ASN A 85 -7.38 2.82 -13.85
C ASN A 85 -8.41 1.81 -13.27
N ASP A 86 -9.65 1.80 -13.77
CA ASP A 86 -10.69 0.87 -13.28
C ASP A 86 -10.45 -0.58 -13.71
N GLU A 87 -9.47 -0.83 -14.58
CA GLU A 87 -8.98 -2.18 -14.95
C GLU A 87 -7.85 -2.68 -14.02
N GLY A 88 -7.33 -1.84 -13.12
CA GLY A 88 -6.22 -2.19 -12.21
C GLY A 88 -4.83 -1.90 -12.74
N ASP A 89 -4.76 -1.22 -13.88
CA ASP A 89 -3.52 -0.93 -14.58
C ASP A 89 -3.07 0.49 -14.30
N THR A 90 -1.77 0.65 -14.09
CA THR A 90 -1.09 1.93 -14.16
C THR A 90 -0.52 2.13 -15.58
N PRO A 91 -0.07 3.34 -15.94
CA PRO A 91 0.60 3.54 -17.22
C PRO A 91 1.86 2.68 -17.40
N LEU A 92 2.57 2.35 -16.31
CA LEU A 92 3.71 1.43 -16.35
C LEU A 92 3.29 0.01 -16.75
N ASP A 93 2.14 -0.47 -16.28
CA ASP A 93 1.63 -1.79 -16.65
C ASP A 93 1.25 -1.89 -18.13
N LEU A 94 0.77 -0.77 -18.69
CA LEU A 94 0.43 -0.67 -20.10
C LEU A 94 1.70 -0.75 -20.96
N ILE A 95 2.81 -0.16 -20.52
CA ILE A 95 4.11 -0.26 -21.22
C ILE A 95 4.61 -1.71 -21.26
N ALA A 96 4.50 -2.44 -20.15
CA ALA A 96 4.89 -3.86 -20.11
C ALA A 96 4.14 -4.68 -21.16
N ARG A 97 2.83 -4.43 -21.31
CA ARG A 97 1.94 -5.13 -22.24
C ARG A 97 1.95 -4.60 -23.67
N ASN A 98 2.44 -3.38 -23.89
CA ASN A 98 2.44 -2.78 -25.22
C ASN A 98 3.35 -3.58 -26.17
N LEU A 99 2.76 -4.14 -27.23
CA LEU A 99 3.45 -4.96 -28.23
C LEU A 99 4.22 -4.12 -29.26
N ASN A 100 3.93 -2.82 -29.35
CA ASN A 100 4.59 -1.90 -30.27
C ASN A 100 5.95 -1.40 -29.73
N CYS A 101 6.24 -1.62 -28.44
CA CYS A 101 7.52 -1.25 -27.84
C CYS A 101 8.53 -2.39 -27.94
N THR A 102 9.75 -2.09 -28.37
CA THR A 102 10.85 -3.04 -28.24
C THR A 102 11.23 -3.24 -26.78
N TYR A 103 11.99 -4.30 -26.47
CA TYR A 103 12.54 -4.50 -25.13
C TYR A 103 13.38 -3.31 -24.65
N TYR A 104 14.18 -2.72 -25.55
CA TYR A 104 15.01 -1.56 -25.23
C TYR A 104 14.17 -0.32 -24.92
N ASP A 105 13.10 -0.07 -25.69
CA ASP A 105 12.19 1.04 -25.42
C ASP A 105 11.52 0.89 -24.05
N LYS A 106 11.04 -0.32 -23.73
CA LYS A 106 10.45 -0.60 -22.42
C LYS A 106 11.46 -0.31 -21.31
N ARG A 107 12.67 -0.87 -21.41
CA ARG A 107 13.73 -0.68 -20.40
C ARG A 107 14.04 0.80 -20.19
N GLU A 108 14.13 1.57 -21.26
CA GLU A 108 14.41 3.01 -21.20
C GLU A 108 13.26 3.79 -20.55
N LEU A 109 12.00 3.50 -20.92
CA LEU A 109 10.83 4.09 -20.27
C LEU A 109 10.78 3.78 -18.78
N TYR A 110 11.00 2.51 -18.40
CA TYR A 110 11.05 2.09 -16.99
C TYR A 110 12.14 2.83 -16.22
N SER A 111 13.32 3.01 -16.82
CA SER A 111 14.42 3.78 -16.23
C SER A 111 14.01 5.23 -15.98
N GLN A 112 13.42 5.89 -16.97
CA GLN A 112 12.97 7.28 -16.83
C GLN A 112 11.86 7.44 -15.80
N PHE A 113 10.87 6.55 -15.78
CA PHE A 113 9.84 6.55 -14.75
C PHE A 113 10.43 6.32 -13.36
N ASN A 114 11.41 5.43 -13.22
CA ASN A 114 12.10 5.21 -11.94
C ASN A 114 12.72 6.51 -11.43
N GLU A 115 13.46 7.21 -12.27
CA GLU A 115 14.13 8.46 -11.89
C GLU A 115 13.12 9.57 -11.60
N LEU A 116 12.04 9.66 -12.38
CA LEU A 116 10.94 10.59 -12.11
C LEU A 116 10.27 10.31 -10.77
N ILE A 117 9.91 9.06 -10.51
CA ILE A 117 9.29 8.63 -9.24
C ILE A 117 10.25 8.92 -8.09
N LYS A 118 11.51 8.47 -8.13
CA LYS A 118 12.49 8.78 -7.08
C LYS A 118 12.65 10.27 -6.80
N LYS A 119 12.59 11.11 -7.83
CA LYS A 119 12.79 12.57 -7.71
C LYS A 119 11.57 13.30 -7.18
N HIS A 120 10.36 12.89 -7.57
CA HIS A 120 9.14 13.67 -7.33
C HIS A 120 8.11 12.95 -6.42
N GLN A 121 8.36 11.71 -6.01
CA GLN A 121 7.48 10.98 -5.11
C GLN A 121 7.54 11.59 -3.71
N LYS A 122 6.46 12.26 -3.32
CA LYS A 122 6.24 12.80 -1.97
C LYS A 122 5.71 11.71 -1.03
N ILE A 123 6.43 10.60 -0.89
CA ILE A 123 6.13 9.61 0.15
C ILE A 123 6.98 9.88 1.35
N LYS A 124 6.37 9.81 2.52
CA LYS A 124 7.08 10.00 3.78
C LYS A 124 8.02 8.81 3.99
N PRO A 125 9.34 9.03 4.17
CA PRO A 125 10.28 7.95 4.48
C PRO A 125 9.78 7.16 5.68
N LEU A 126 9.99 5.84 5.74
CA LEU A 126 9.47 4.92 6.77
C LEU A 126 9.77 5.40 8.21
N THR A 127 10.90 6.07 8.40
CA THR A 127 11.34 6.64 9.69
C THR A 127 10.79 8.03 10.00
N GLY A 128 10.21 8.70 9.00
CA GLY A 128 9.68 10.05 9.10
C GLY A 128 8.42 10.07 9.96
N LEU A 129 8.47 10.84 11.05
CA LEU A 129 7.34 11.00 11.96
C LEU A 129 6.18 11.77 11.31
N VAL A 130 4.98 11.52 11.81
CA VAL A 130 3.76 12.24 11.40
C VAL A 130 3.38 13.30 12.43
N SER A 131 2.73 14.38 11.96
CA SER A 131 2.22 15.45 12.80
C SER A 131 0.70 15.49 12.74
N MET A 132 0.08 15.82 13.87
CA MET A 132 -1.34 16.13 13.94
C MET A 132 -1.70 17.43 13.21
N ASP A 133 -0.73 18.31 12.91
CA ASP A 133 -1.02 19.64 12.34
C ASP A 133 -1.59 19.55 10.92
N HIS A 134 -1.16 18.57 10.13
CA HIS A 134 -1.71 18.36 8.79
C HIS A 134 -3.13 17.82 8.87
N THR A 135 -3.34 16.82 9.72
CA THR A 135 -4.63 16.18 9.96
C THR A 135 -5.65 17.16 10.56
N SER A 136 -5.23 17.99 11.51
CA SER A 136 -6.07 19.00 12.19
C SER A 136 -6.38 20.23 11.34
N LYS A 137 -5.65 20.46 10.24
CA LYS A 137 -5.98 21.51 9.26
C LYS A 137 -6.99 21.02 8.22
N GLU A 138 -6.93 19.75 7.87
CA GLU A 138 -7.83 19.13 6.88
C GLU A 138 -9.18 18.74 7.49
N TYR A 139 -9.21 18.48 8.79
CA TYR A 139 -10.43 18.20 9.52
C TYR A 139 -10.71 19.34 10.50
N ASP A 140 -11.97 19.61 10.78
CA ASP A 140 -12.36 20.42 11.93
C ASP A 140 -12.63 19.49 13.13
N PRO A 141 -11.60 19.06 13.88
CA PRO A 141 -11.76 18.17 15.03
C PRO A 141 -12.52 18.83 16.18
N HIS A 142 -12.82 20.13 16.13
CA HIS A 142 -13.60 20.79 17.17
C HIS A 142 -15.08 20.39 17.17
N LEU A 143 -15.56 19.78 16.08
CA LEU A 143 -16.94 19.34 15.94
C LEU A 143 -17.18 17.88 16.36
N ASP A 144 -16.13 17.06 16.47
CA ASP A 144 -16.25 15.65 16.87
C ASP A 144 -15.09 15.23 17.80
N LYS A 145 -15.38 15.25 19.12
CA LYS A 145 -14.43 14.89 20.19
C LYS A 145 -13.89 13.47 20.03
N GLU A 146 -14.74 12.52 19.66
CA GLU A 146 -14.37 11.10 19.57
C GLU A 146 -13.40 10.88 18.41
N LEU A 147 -13.68 11.50 17.27
CA LEU A 147 -12.80 11.46 16.11
C LEU A 147 -11.45 12.12 16.39
N LYS A 148 -11.44 13.27 17.07
CA LYS A 148 -10.20 13.93 17.50
C LYS A 148 -9.33 12.99 18.35
N GLU A 149 -9.91 12.36 19.37
CA GLU A 149 -9.21 11.40 20.23
C GLU A 149 -8.67 10.21 19.42
N ASN A 150 -9.44 9.68 18.46
CA ASN A 150 -8.97 8.59 17.60
C ASN A 150 -7.80 9.03 16.70
N LEU A 151 -7.82 10.25 16.14
CA LEU A 151 -6.73 10.78 15.33
C LEU A 151 -5.47 11.01 16.15
N GLU A 152 -5.60 11.56 17.36
CA GLU A 152 -4.48 11.72 18.31
C GLU A 152 -3.86 10.38 18.71
N LEU A 153 -4.70 9.38 18.98
CA LEU A 153 -4.25 8.01 19.26
C LEU A 153 -3.52 7.40 18.05
N ALA A 154 -4.06 7.54 16.84
CA ALA A 154 -3.43 7.05 15.60
C ALA A 154 -2.04 7.67 15.41
N CYS A 155 -1.92 8.99 15.57
CA CYS A 155 -0.64 9.70 15.48
C CYS A 155 0.37 9.18 16.52
N SER A 156 -0.06 8.99 17.77
CA SER A 156 0.79 8.46 18.85
C SER A 156 1.29 7.04 18.56
N VAL A 157 0.39 6.14 18.11
CA VAL A 157 0.73 4.77 17.73
C VAL A 157 1.71 4.76 16.56
N MET A 158 1.41 5.53 15.51
CA MET A 158 2.25 5.62 14.32
C MET A 158 3.67 6.09 14.66
N ASN A 159 3.79 7.16 15.44
CA ASN A 159 5.09 7.71 15.81
C ASN A 159 5.87 6.77 16.74
N SER A 160 5.17 6.02 17.61
CA SER A 160 5.81 4.99 18.44
C SER A 160 6.48 3.92 17.56
N LEU A 161 5.80 3.41 16.52
CA LEU A 161 6.40 2.43 15.61
C LEU A 161 7.48 3.03 14.71
N ARG A 162 7.23 4.17 14.07
CA ARG A 162 8.17 4.78 13.11
C ARG A 162 9.45 5.31 13.79
N SER A 163 9.40 5.54 15.11
CA SER A 163 10.61 5.82 15.89
C SER A 163 11.56 4.63 16.01
N VAL A 164 11.06 3.39 15.96
CA VAL A 164 11.88 2.17 16.11
C VAL A 164 12.09 1.42 14.80
N VAL A 165 11.11 1.40 13.89
CA VAL A 165 11.20 0.72 12.59
C VAL A 165 12.01 1.56 11.62
N LYS A 166 13.01 0.95 11.00
CA LYS A 166 13.96 1.59 10.08
C LYS A 166 13.95 0.95 8.69
N TYR A 167 13.47 -0.28 8.57
CA TYR A 167 13.59 -1.05 7.34
C TYR A 167 12.29 -1.75 6.94
N SER A 168 12.07 -1.81 5.64
CA SER A 168 11.03 -2.62 5.02
C SER A 168 11.51 -3.00 3.63
N ASP A 169 11.39 -4.28 3.26
CA ASP A 169 11.75 -4.81 1.94
C ASP A 169 10.65 -4.54 0.89
N THR A 170 9.55 -3.95 1.31
CA THR A 170 8.40 -3.62 0.46
C THR A 170 8.20 -2.12 0.27
N HIS A 171 8.74 -1.29 1.18
CA HIS A 171 8.59 0.17 1.13
C HIS A 171 9.43 0.80 -0.01
N PRO A 172 8.98 1.92 -0.63
CA PRO A 172 9.74 2.62 -1.68
C PRO A 172 11.11 3.13 -1.25
N ASP A 173 11.36 3.35 0.04
CA ASP A 173 12.69 3.72 0.55
C ASP A 173 13.77 2.73 0.11
N LEU A 174 13.41 1.46 -0.08
CA LEU A 174 14.30 0.42 -0.60
C LEU A 174 14.88 0.77 -1.98
N ASN A 175 14.16 1.54 -2.81
CA ASN A 175 14.58 1.92 -4.15
C ASN A 175 15.83 2.82 -4.15
N HIS A 176 16.12 3.49 -3.03
CA HIS A 176 17.26 4.39 -2.86
C HIS A 176 18.51 3.69 -2.32
N LEU A 177 18.40 2.42 -1.91
CA LEU A 177 19.50 1.66 -1.34
C LEU A 177 20.34 0.95 -2.42
N SER A 178 21.61 0.69 -2.11
CA SER A 178 22.45 -0.19 -2.93
C SER A 178 21.97 -1.64 -2.85
N GLU A 179 22.28 -2.48 -3.86
CA GLU A 179 21.89 -3.91 -3.85
C GLU A 179 22.39 -4.68 -2.61
N LYS A 180 23.58 -4.32 -2.10
CA LYS A 180 24.12 -4.89 -0.86
C LYS A 180 23.25 -4.54 0.36
N GLU A 181 22.77 -3.30 0.43
CA GLU A 181 21.89 -2.84 1.49
C GLU A 181 20.49 -3.43 1.35
N LYS A 182 19.94 -3.51 0.13
CA LYS A 182 18.67 -4.18 -0.13
C LYS A 182 18.69 -5.62 0.37
N LYS A 183 19.75 -6.38 0.04
CA LYS A 183 19.93 -7.75 0.54
C LYS A 183 19.98 -7.83 2.06
N ARG A 184 20.63 -6.87 2.73
CA ARG A 184 20.64 -6.80 4.20
C ARG A 184 19.25 -6.56 4.78
N VAL A 185 18.47 -5.67 4.17
CA VAL A 185 17.08 -5.40 4.57
C VAL A 185 16.21 -6.65 4.38
N THR A 186 16.27 -7.28 3.20
CA THR A 186 15.53 -8.53 2.93
C THR A 186 15.89 -9.64 3.90
N ASN A 187 17.17 -9.82 4.24
CA ASN A 187 17.58 -10.82 5.22
C ASN A 187 16.99 -10.52 6.61
N ARG A 188 17.00 -9.25 7.07
CA ARG A 188 16.40 -8.88 8.35
C ARG A 188 14.89 -9.16 8.41
N ILE A 189 14.17 -8.87 7.32
CA ILE A 189 12.75 -9.20 7.21
C ILE A 189 12.54 -10.72 7.22
N SER A 190 13.39 -11.47 6.53
CA SER A 190 13.36 -12.94 6.56
C SER A 190 13.58 -13.47 7.98
N ASP A 191 14.58 -12.95 8.71
CA ASP A 191 14.87 -13.36 10.09
C ASP A 191 13.68 -13.04 11.03
N LEU A 192 13.05 -11.89 10.84
CA LEU A 192 11.81 -11.51 11.55
C LEU A 192 10.71 -12.54 11.29
N ARG A 193 10.48 -12.92 10.03
CA ARG A 193 9.42 -13.88 9.65
C ARG A 193 9.69 -15.28 10.16
N VAL A 194 10.95 -15.72 10.18
CA VAL A 194 11.33 -17.01 10.77
C VAL A 194 11.06 -17.00 12.29
N ALA A 195 11.26 -15.86 12.96
CA ALA A 195 10.98 -15.70 14.38
C ALA A 195 9.48 -15.51 14.69
N CYS A 196 8.69 -15.05 13.72
CA CYS A 196 7.25 -14.85 13.84
C CYS A 196 6.52 -16.16 13.50
N THR A 197 6.50 -17.10 14.44
CA THR A 197 5.86 -18.41 14.23
C THR A 197 4.34 -18.35 14.35
N ASP A 198 3.82 -17.35 15.07
CA ASP A 198 2.40 -17.08 15.27
C ASP A 198 2.12 -15.60 14.93
N GLU A 199 1.09 -15.31 14.14
CA GLU A 199 0.63 -13.96 13.76
C GLU A 199 -0.06 -13.24 14.95
N LYS A 200 0.65 -13.09 16.07
CA LYS A 200 0.15 -12.47 17.31
C LYS A 200 0.64 -11.03 17.45
N PRO A 201 -0.23 -10.05 17.79
CA PRO A 201 0.17 -8.65 17.97
C PRO A 201 1.33 -8.41 18.94
N GLU A 202 1.37 -9.13 20.07
CA GLU A 202 2.43 -8.98 21.09
C GLU A 202 3.80 -9.35 20.52
N LEU A 203 3.85 -10.45 19.77
CA LEU A 203 5.07 -10.93 19.14
C LEU A 203 5.50 -9.97 18.02
N ALA A 204 4.54 -9.51 17.20
CA ALA A 204 4.82 -8.56 16.11
C ALA A 204 5.49 -7.28 16.60
N LEU A 205 5.00 -6.65 17.68
CA LEU A 205 5.61 -5.43 18.24
C LEU A 205 7.04 -5.69 18.74
N SER A 206 7.26 -6.79 19.46
CA SER A 206 8.58 -7.17 19.98
C SER A 206 9.57 -7.41 18.85
N LEU A 207 9.18 -8.18 17.83
CA LEU A 207 10.03 -8.50 16.69
C LEU A 207 10.31 -7.27 15.82
N CYS A 208 9.29 -6.46 15.52
CA CYS A 208 9.48 -5.21 14.76
C CYS A 208 10.49 -4.28 15.45
N THR A 209 10.44 -4.20 16.78
CA THR A 209 11.37 -3.40 17.59
C THR A 209 12.76 -4.02 17.59
N LYS A 210 12.88 -5.33 17.84
CA LYS A 210 14.16 -6.06 17.90
C LYS A 210 14.93 -5.98 16.58
N PHE A 211 14.24 -6.17 15.46
CA PHE A 211 14.86 -6.16 14.12
C PHE A 211 14.87 -4.77 13.48
N ALA A 212 14.20 -3.79 14.10
CA ALA A 212 13.94 -2.46 13.55
C ALA A 212 13.36 -2.53 12.12
N ALA A 213 12.49 -3.52 11.86
CA ALA A 213 12.03 -3.85 10.52
C ALA A 213 10.59 -4.39 10.51
N GLY A 214 9.87 -4.24 9.39
CA GLY A 214 8.54 -4.84 9.19
C GLY A 214 7.94 -4.50 7.83
N ASN A 215 7.07 -5.36 7.29
CA ASN A 215 6.20 -5.03 6.15
C ASN A 215 4.87 -4.41 6.63
N CYS A 216 3.96 -4.10 5.71
CA CYS A 216 2.66 -3.51 6.06
C CYS A 216 1.83 -4.37 7.03
N HIS A 217 1.91 -5.70 6.94
CA HIS A 217 1.20 -6.61 7.82
C HIS A 217 1.84 -6.67 9.22
N ASP A 218 3.15 -6.86 9.32
CA ASP A 218 3.89 -6.86 10.58
C ASP A 218 3.63 -5.57 11.37
N LEU A 219 3.65 -4.43 10.67
CA LEU A 219 3.40 -3.12 11.24
C LEU A 219 1.94 -2.90 11.64
N SER A 220 0.99 -3.53 10.94
CA SER A 220 -0.42 -3.50 11.31
C SER A 220 -0.67 -4.27 12.60
N LEU A 221 -0.11 -5.48 12.75
CA LEU A 221 -0.17 -6.26 13.99
C LEU A 221 0.51 -5.52 15.15
N ALA A 222 1.69 -4.96 14.93
CA ALA A 222 2.38 -4.15 15.94
C ALA A 222 1.56 -2.91 16.36
N ALA A 223 0.82 -2.31 15.43
CA ALA A 223 -0.09 -1.20 15.71
C ALA A 223 -1.29 -1.63 16.55
N ILE A 224 -1.87 -2.82 16.30
CA ILE A 224 -2.92 -3.40 17.16
C ILE A 224 -2.41 -3.51 18.60
N ARG A 225 -1.20 -4.04 18.83
CA ARG A 225 -0.64 -4.15 20.18
C ARG A 225 -0.46 -2.79 20.86
N LEU A 226 0.00 -1.78 20.12
CA LEU A 226 0.13 -0.43 20.67
C LEU A 226 -1.22 0.22 20.94
N LEU A 227 -2.25 -0.05 20.14
CA LEU A 227 -3.61 0.36 20.45
C LEU A 227 -4.09 -0.29 21.75
N GLN A 228 -3.83 -1.59 21.97
CA GLN A 228 -4.14 -2.26 23.25
C GLN A 228 -3.46 -1.61 24.46
N ILE A 229 -2.21 -1.17 24.31
CA ILE A 229 -1.44 -0.53 25.39
C ILE A 229 -1.90 0.92 25.64
N LYS A 230 -2.22 1.67 24.58
CA LYS A 230 -2.43 3.12 24.65
C LYS A 230 -3.91 3.54 24.73
N ALA A 231 -4.83 2.69 24.28
CA ALA A 231 -6.25 3.01 24.31
C ALA A 231 -6.76 3.05 25.75
N ARG A 232 -7.31 4.20 26.14
CA ARG A 232 -7.91 4.40 27.47
C ARG A 232 -9.42 4.10 27.50
N ARG A 233 -9.93 3.52 26.42
CA ARG A 233 -11.35 3.20 26.24
C ARG A 233 -11.50 2.00 25.32
N ARG A 234 -12.69 1.40 25.36
CA ARG A 234 -13.03 0.30 24.46
C ARG A 234 -12.97 0.76 23.01
N LEU A 235 -12.26 0.00 22.19
CA LEU A 235 -12.14 0.18 20.75
C LEU A 235 -12.35 -1.14 20.03
N PHE A 236 -12.77 -1.05 18.78
CA PHE A 236 -12.73 -2.14 17.82
C PHE A 236 -11.74 -1.77 16.75
N ALA A 237 -10.76 -2.62 16.51
CA ALA A 237 -9.75 -2.44 15.47
C ALA A 237 -9.85 -3.60 14.48
N ASN A 238 -9.66 -3.29 13.20
CA ASN A 238 -9.69 -4.26 12.12
C ASN A 238 -8.42 -4.07 11.29
N ILE A 239 -7.80 -5.18 10.89
CA ILE A 239 -6.80 -5.16 9.83
C ILE A 239 -7.55 -5.36 8.52
N LEU A 240 -7.41 -4.39 7.61
CA LEU A 240 -8.02 -4.41 6.29
C LEU A 240 -6.96 -4.68 5.24
N GLU A 241 -7.29 -5.59 4.33
CA GLU A 241 -6.55 -5.86 3.09
C GLU A 241 -7.22 -5.11 1.92
N ILE A 242 -6.38 -4.56 1.04
CA ILE A 242 -6.81 -4.04 -0.26
C ILE A 242 -6.87 -5.22 -1.24
N GLU A 243 -8.07 -5.78 -1.47
CA GLU A 243 -8.31 -6.77 -2.51
C GLU A 243 -8.04 -6.17 -3.89
N ASN A 244 -7.53 -7.01 -4.80
CA ASN A 244 -6.93 -6.59 -6.07
C ASN A 244 -5.69 -5.68 -5.88
N GLY A 245 -5.11 -5.70 -4.68
CA GLY A 245 -3.84 -5.09 -4.32
C GLY A 245 -2.98 -6.04 -3.49
N ASP A 246 -1.96 -5.48 -2.84
CA ASP A 246 -1.03 -6.21 -1.96
C ASP A 246 -0.61 -5.28 -0.82
N HIS A 247 -1.60 -4.80 -0.07
CA HIS A 247 -1.36 -3.89 1.05
C HIS A 247 -2.42 -4.05 2.14
N VAL A 248 -1.98 -3.86 3.38
CA VAL A 248 -2.85 -3.93 4.56
C VAL A 248 -2.62 -2.72 5.47
N PHE A 249 -3.67 -2.33 6.19
CA PHE A 249 -3.65 -1.22 7.14
C PHE A 249 -4.69 -1.45 8.25
N VAL A 250 -4.63 -0.64 9.31
CA VAL A 250 -5.53 -0.75 10.46
C VAL A 250 -6.66 0.27 10.34
N VAL A 251 -7.88 -0.13 10.68
CA VAL A 251 -9.02 0.78 10.90
C VAL A 251 -9.58 0.55 12.29
N PHE A 252 -9.81 1.62 13.05
CA PHE A 252 -10.36 1.48 14.39
C PHE A 252 -11.37 2.58 14.76
N GLY A 253 -12.21 2.29 15.74
CA GLY A 253 -13.23 3.19 16.28
C GLY A 253 -13.91 2.61 17.53
N SER A 254 -14.89 3.32 18.09
CA SER A 254 -15.58 2.91 19.34
C SER A 254 -16.63 1.83 19.15
N SER A 255 -16.95 1.48 17.91
CA SER A 255 -17.95 0.47 17.55
C SER A 255 -17.37 -0.46 16.48
N PRO A 256 -17.90 -1.68 16.33
CA PRO A 256 -17.47 -2.58 15.25
C PRO A 256 -17.64 -1.92 13.89
N LEU A 257 -16.66 -2.10 13.00
CA LEU A 257 -16.74 -1.59 11.63
C LEU A 257 -17.87 -2.34 10.90
N PRO A 258 -18.96 -1.67 10.48
CA PRO A 258 -20.13 -2.40 10.01
C PRO A 258 -19.90 -3.03 8.63
N ARG A 259 -19.25 -2.31 7.70
CA ARG A 259 -18.90 -2.80 6.36
C ARG A 259 -17.66 -2.08 5.80
N PRO A 260 -16.61 -2.79 5.36
CA PRO A 260 -15.34 -2.19 4.93
C PRO A 260 -15.42 -1.43 3.59
N ASN A 261 -16.38 -1.75 2.72
CA ASN A 261 -16.57 -1.08 1.43
C ASN A 261 -17.64 0.03 1.47
N GLN A 262 -18.12 0.42 2.66
CA GLN A 262 -19.15 1.46 2.81
C GLN A 262 -18.62 2.67 3.58
N TYR A 263 -17.53 3.26 3.09
CA TYR A 263 -16.86 4.46 3.62
C TYR A 263 -17.66 5.78 3.42
N SER A 264 -18.98 5.69 3.61
CA SER A 264 -19.96 6.79 3.53
C SER A 264 -19.85 7.77 4.70
N GLN A 265 -20.59 8.89 4.62
CA GLN A 265 -20.65 9.93 5.65
C GLN A 265 -21.07 9.44 7.04
N LYS A 266 -21.60 8.22 7.19
CA LYS A 266 -21.97 7.64 8.49
C LYS A 266 -20.81 6.99 9.24
N GLN A 267 -19.65 6.79 8.60
CA GLN A 267 -18.47 6.15 9.20
C GLN A 267 -17.41 7.18 9.67
N THR A 268 -17.77 8.45 9.86
CA THR A 268 -16.85 9.57 10.14
C THR A 268 -16.03 9.44 11.42
N LYS A 269 -16.40 8.53 12.32
CA LYS A 269 -15.73 8.32 13.62
C LYS A 269 -14.60 7.30 13.56
N PHE A 270 -14.53 6.53 12.47
CA PHE A 270 -13.46 5.57 12.25
C PHE A 270 -12.22 6.27 11.71
N VAL A 271 -11.06 5.81 12.13
CA VAL A 271 -9.75 6.30 11.66
C VAL A 271 -9.02 5.14 11.02
N PHE A 272 -8.44 5.37 9.85
CA PHE A 272 -7.45 4.44 9.29
C PHE A 272 -6.04 4.87 9.70
N LEU A 273 -5.18 3.87 9.81
CA LEU A 273 -3.80 3.97 10.25
C LEU A 273 -2.96 3.07 9.35
N ASP A 274 -2.14 3.69 8.50
CA ASP A 274 -1.17 3.02 7.66
C ASP A 274 0.25 3.42 8.10
N VAL A 275 0.78 2.62 9.02
CA VAL A 275 2.11 2.85 9.61
C VAL A 275 3.22 2.72 8.57
N TRP A 276 3.03 1.86 7.57
CA TRP A 276 4.02 1.61 6.54
C TRP A 276 4.14 2.82 5.61
N LEU A 277 3.02 3.33 5.10
CA LEU A 277 3.01 4.51 4.23
C LEU A 277 3.19 5.83 5.01
N GLY A 278 2.98 5.81 6.32
CA GLY A 278 3.14 6.97 7.20
C GLY A 278 1.97 7.94 7.09
N THR A 279 0.76 7.41 6.99
CA THR A 279 -0.47 8.19 6.80
C THR A 279 -1.62 7.65 7.63
N PHE A 280 -2.45 8.56 8.12
CA PHE A 280 -3.63 8.26 8.91
C PHE A 280 -4.66 9.37 8.68
N GLY A 281 -5.93 9.04 8.87
CA GLY A 281 -7.02 9.98 8.62
C GLY A 281 -8.37 9.36 8.86
N LYS A 282 -9.43 10.07 8.50
CA LYS A 282 -10.78 9.54 8.61
C LYS A 282 -10.95 8.35 7.69
N PHE A 283 -11.64 7.31 8.14
CA PHE A 283 -12.09 6.24 7.27
C PHE A 283 -13.30 6.71 6.46
N TYR A 284 -13.02 7.57 5.47
CA TYR A 284 -13.99 8.24 4.61
C TYR A 284 -13.49 8.22 3.16
N GLN A 285 -14.40 8.13 2.20
CA GLN A 285 -14.05 7.91 0.79
C GLN A 285 -12.96 8.84 0.26
N ASP A 286 -13.12 10.15 0.42
CA ASP A 286 -12.18 11.13 -0.12
C ASP A 286 -10.79 11.01 0.54
N ASP A 287 -10.77 10.71 1.84
CA ASP A 287 -9.54 10.51 2.59
C ASP A 287 -8.84 9.22 2.18
N LEU A 288 -9.58 8.14 1.94
CA LEU A 288 -9.03 6.88 1.47
C LEU A 288 -8.44 7.02 0.06
N ILE A 289 -9.16 7.66 -0.87
CA ILE A 289 -8.68 7.91 -2.24
C ILE A 289 -7.39 8.75 -2.23
N LYS A 290 -7.36 9.79 -1.40
CA LYS A 290 -6.23 10.71 -1.32
C LYS A 290 -5.00 10.09 -0.65
N ASN A 291 -5.21 9.33 0.41
CA ASN A 291 -4.15 8.98 1.33
C ASN A 291 -3.76 7.49 1.33
N LEU A 292 -4.65 6.58 0.92
CA LEU A 292 -4.25 5.17 0.80
C LEU A 292 -3.43 4.95 -0.46
N GLY A 293 -2.45 4.06 -0.32
CA GLY A 293 -1.60 3.61 -1.40
C GLY A 293 -1.64 2.10 -1.49
N ASN A 294 -1.57 1.58 -2.72
CA ASN A 294 -1.39 0.15 -2.94
C ASN A 294 0.04 -0.11 -3.41
N ARG A 295 0.70 -1.09 -2.78
CA ARG A 295 2.04 -1.52 -3.17
C ARG A 295 1.98 -2.20 -4.54
N LYS A 296 2.91 -1.83 -5.42
CA LYS A 296 3.15 -2.55 -6.68
C LYS A 296 4.64 -2.75 -6.88
N GLN A 297 5.04 -4.00 -7.09
CA GLN A 297 6.41 -4.35 -7.40
C GLN A 297 6.53 -4.64 -8.89
N TYR A 298 7.37 -3.87 -9.59
CA TYR A 298 7.69 -4.16 -10.99
C TYR A 298 8.92 -5.08 -11.04
N PRO A 299 8.85 -6.24 -11.70
CA PRO A 299 9.94 -7.20 -11.73
C PRO A 299 11.11 -6.74 -12.61
N LEU A 300 12.30 -7.27 -12.32
CA LEU A 300 13.54 -7.05 -13.08
C LEU A 300 13.46 -7.41 -14.58
N SER A 301 12.47 -8.23 -14.98
CA SER A 301 12.34 -8.71 -16.35
C SER A 301 12.20 -7.62 -17.42
N VAL A 302 11.90 -6.38 -17.01
CA VAL A 302 11.78 -5.22 -17.91
C VAL A 302 12.73 -4.07 -17.51
N GLY A 303 13.61 -4.28 -16.53
CA GLY A 303 14.52 -3.22 -16.04
C GLY A 303 14.90 -3.36 -14.58
N ILE A 304 14.79 -2.27 -13.82
CA ILE A 304 15.16 -2.20 -12.40
C ILE A 304 13.95 -2.60 -11.55
N ALA A 305 14.12 -3.56 -10.63
CA ALA A 305 13.08 -3.83 -9.64
C ALA A 305 12.77 -2.58 -8.83
N MET A 306 11.51 -2.19 -8.81
CA MET A 306 11.05 -0.99 -8.12
C MET A 306 9.80 -1.28 -7.30
N ASN A 307 9.77 -0.77 -6.08
CA ASN A 307 8.59 -0.70 -5.24
C ASN A 307 7.90 0.64 -5.50
N VAL A 308 6.70 0.63 -6.07
CA VAL A 308 5.91 1.83 -6.36
C VAL A 308 4.64 1.79 -5.53
N ILE A 309 4.22 2.95 -5.02
CA ILE A 309 2.91 3.08 -4.39
C ILE A 309 1.95 3.66 -5.42
N THR A 310 0.95 2.89 -5.78
CA THR A 310 -0.11 3.29 -6.70
C THR A 310 -1.29 3.88 -5.93
N SER A 311 -2.10 4.70 -6.58
CA SER A 311 -3.28 5.30 -5.94
C SER A 311 -4.35 4.25 -5.63
N PHE A 312 -5.07 4.41 -4.54
CA PHE A 312 -6.28 3.63 -4.31
C PHE A 312 -7.40 4.06 -5.27
N ASN A 313 -7.81 3.16 -6.18
CA ASN A 313 -9.01 3.34 -7.02
C ASN A 313 -10.20 2.54 -6.45
N PRO A 314 -11.27 3.19 -5.97
CA PRO A 314 -12.44 2.51 -5.40
C PRO A 314 -13.31 1.76 -6.42
N ASN A 315 -13.15 2.00 -7.73
CA ASN A 315 -13.83 1.24 -8.78
C ASN A 315 -13.20 -0.14 -9.00
N TYR A 316 -11.90 -0.28 -8.67
CA TYR A 316 -11.12 -1.49 -8.89
C TYR A 316 -10.78 -2.23 -7.59
N HIS A 317 -10.25 -1.49 -6.61
CA HIS A 317 -9.87 -2.05 -5.32
C HIS A 317 -11.08 -2.21 -4.41
N ARG A 318 -11.04 -3.24 -3.58
CA ARG A 318 -12.01 -3.45 -2.50
C ARG A 318 -11.27 -3.62 -1.18
N LEU A 319 -11.97 -3.36 -0.09
CA LEU A 319 -11.46 -3.53 1.25
C LEU A 319 -12.07 -4.79 1.88
N LYS A 320 -11.22 -5.65 2.40
CA LYS A 320 -11.59 -6.89 3.09
C LYS A 320 -11.05 -6.87 4.50
N ILE A 321 -11.89 -7.16 5.48
CA ILE A 321 -11.43 -7.38 6.86
C ILE A 321 -10.79 -8.76 6.90
N ILE A 322 -9.52 -8.82 7.29
CA ILE A 322 -8.80 -10.08 7.48
C ILE A 322 -8.78 -10.48 8.96
N GLU A 323 -8.73 -9.50 9.86
CA GLU A 323 -8.72 -9.73 11.30
C GLU A 323 -9.47 -8.63 12.06
N THR A 324 -10.11 -9.00 13.16
CA THR A 324 -10.82 -8.08 14.06
C THR A 324 -10.35 -8.28 15.49
N TYR A 325 -10.11 -7.16 16.18
CA TYR A 325 -9.66 -7.09 17.55
C TYR A 325 -10.60 -6.22 18.36
N GLU A 326 -11.08 -6.76 19.47
CA GLU A 326 -11.67 -5.95 20.53
C GLU A 326 -10.55 -5.51 21.48
N ILE A 327 -10.48 -4.20 21.71
CA ILE A 327 -9.47 -3.59 22.57
C ILE A 327 -10.19 -3.03 23.79
N SER A 328 -9.94 -3.65 24.95
CA SER A 328 -10.41 -3.19 26.25
C SER A 328 -9.22 -2.77 27.10
N ASN A 329 -9.43 -1.78 27.98
CA ASN A 329 -8.39 -1.34 28.90
C ASN A 329 -8.17 -2.44 29.95
N THR A 330 -7.10 -3.24 29.82
CA THR A 330 -6.76 -4.30 30.78
C THR A 330 -6.01 -3.78 32.01
N GLN A 331 -5.67 -2.48 32.07
CA GLN A 331 -4.92 -1.93 33.20
C GLN A 331 -5.68 -1.92 34.54
N GLU A 332 -6.98 -2.26 34.57
CA GLU A 332 -7.71 -2.46 35.84
C GLU A 332 -7.56 -3.87 36.42
N SER A 333 -7.09 -4.88 35.67
CA SER A 333 -7.00 -6.26 36.20
C SER A 333 -5.66 -6.62 36.83
N GLU A 334 -4.55 -5.99 36.44
CA GLU A 334 -3.21 -6.33 36.98
C GLU A 334 -2.90 -5.65 38.32
N LEU A 335 -3.65 -4.62 38.72
CA LEU A 335 -3.47 -3.96 40.03
C LEU A 335 -4.19 -4.65 41.19
N HIS A 336 -5.02 -5.67 40.93
CA HIS A 336 -5.70 -6.42 41.99
C HIS A 336 -5.03 -7.75 42.35
N ASP A 337 -4.25 -8.36 41.46
CA ASP A 337 -3.63 -9.68 41.71
C ASP A 337 -2.31 -9.63 42.51
N GLU A 338 -1.65 -8.47 42.61
CA GLU A 338 -0.45 -8.31 43.45
C GLU A 338 -0.78 -8.00 44.93
N SER A 339 -2.06 -7.86 45.28
CA SER A 339 -2.48 -7.56 46.67
C SER A 339 -2.81 -8.80 47.52
N GLU A 340 -2.89 -10.00 46.94
CA GLU A 340 -3.21 -11.24 47.68
C GLU A 340 -2.01 -12.16 47.98
N THR A 341 -0.80 -11.85 47.52
CA THR A 341 0.39 -12.70 47.77
C THR A 341 1.34 -12.22 48.88
N ASN A 342 1.01 -11.12 49.58
CA ASN A 342 1.82 -10.59 50.70
C ASN A 342 1.13 -10.71 52.07
N MET A 343 0.67 -11.90 52.45
CA MET A 343 0.38 -12.22 53.86
C MET A 343 0.53 -13.73 54.16
N THR A 344 1.73 -14.31 54.07
CA THR A 344 2.13 -15.46 54.90
C THR A 344 3.62 -15.79 54.73
N SER A 345 4.52 -15.01 55.31
CA SER A 345 5.83 -15.53 55.72
C SER A 345 6.50 -14.67 56.80
N SER A 346 5.90 -14.62 57.98
CA SER A 346 6.66 -14.38 59.20
C SER A 346 6.29 -15.48 60.18
N PHE A 347 7.14 -16.50 60.34
CA PHE A 347 7.32 -17.29 61.56
C PHE A 347 8.33 -18.39 61.21
N TYR A 348 9.59 -18.19 61.61
CA TYR A 348 10.31 -19.02 62.57
C TYR A 348 11.75 -18.51 62.67
N LYS A 349 12.02 -17.80 63.77
CA LYS A 349 13.36 -17.67 64.35
C LYS A 349 13.55 -18.84 65.30
N SER A 350 14.65 -19.57 65.13
CA SER A 350 15.47 -20.15 66.20
C SER A 350 16.74 -20.71 65.58
#